data_AF-A0A7C7CNH5-F1
#
_entry.id   AF-A0A7C7CNH5-F1
#
_cell.length_a   1.000
_cell.length_b   1.000
_cell.length_c   1.000
_cell.angle_alpha   90.00
_cell.angle_beta   90.00
_cell.angle_gamma   90.00
#
_symmetry.space_group_name_H-M   'P 1'
#
loop_
_entity.id
_entity.type
_entity.pdbx_description
1 polymer ?
#
loop_
_entity_poly.entity_id
_entity_poly.type
_entity_poly.pdbx_seq_one_letter_code
_entity_poly.pdbx_strand_id
1 'polypeptide(L)'
;MSVKRSAYRQPVTADGLKAIEDGTLTWLDQDMYKNLNTGVLEQYLEEKNLEEAFEVSHWSLGKVLIGILIGAVFSGVTAYIGLKIGLAVSAAWYIAYLLGMALRWSPSEVNIATSATTGATHASTGFIFTFPAIFLLASSPNYEVGGGHLISSVDTFQLAFIGIIASMFAGFLGVMYFIIFRRVWLVEDPLPMPGFEATLVLLDIACDVSSGAAEQAKESLKTVGISTVATMLFMFVIDYPLSWKRHLDGVSSSLVDVIAQKLTFAKTGLASIFSHHAVHQPAGITTVEGEHGTWEGVSNGITHYDAEKFNPFEYTYLGIEMSPTLFAIGWFMRLRVAILVNLGTLVAWFYLVPLAVGLDVPVYDANLGAYFKLSDFGNPETVPYTPYVQMKVYSTLIRVIAIGAILGGGFLGLAKMAPTFVNIFGDIKNAFKGEQGAEYMEEKGWYEWPLYHLPIFIVISFFAMSFIFTVGGFPLIPSLLFAIIVGVATFLLGAIAVRVMGETGIEPVSGTSFIVLLGLLGLFLNLRDTFGLTKEEAILLGLVGTTVFGSAISMSGTVVGDYKNSLYIGNRPYHISKGNIMGVVPGA
;
A
#
# COMPACT_ATOMS: atom_id res chain seq x y z
N MET A 1 1.44 -34.71 0.39
CA MET A 1 0.64 -34.23 1.56
C MET A 1 -0.29 -33.15 1.05
N SER A 2 -1.61 -33.29 1.21
CA SER A 2 -2.56 -32.27 0.77
C SER A 2 -2.26 -30.95 1.48
N VAL A 3 -2.03 -29.88 0.72
CA VAL A 3 -1.99 -28.52 1.26
C VAL A 3 -3.25 -28.32 2.11
N LYS A 4 -3.09 -27.90 3.37
CA LYS A 4 -4.25 -27.53 4.20
C LYS A 4 -5.01 -26.45 3.44
N ARG A 5 -6.24 -26.77 3.01
CA ARG A 5 -7.10 -25.87 2.24
C ARG A 5 -7.24 -24.53 2.99
N SER A 6 -7.09 -23.41 2.28
CA SER A 6 -7.26 -22.07 2.82
C SER A 6 -8.56 -21.92 3.61
N ALA A 7 -8.51 -21.22 4.75
CA ALA A 7 -9.67 -20.92 5.58
C ALA A 7 -10.70 -19.99 4.90
N TYR A 8 -10.35 -19.44 3.73
CA TYR A 8 -11.17 -18.49 2.98
C TYR A 8 -11.91 -19.11 1.79
N ARG A 9 -11.73 -20.41 1.53
CA ARG A 9 -12.45 -21.09 0.44
C ARG A 9 -13.95 -21.08 0.70
N GLN A 10 -14.69 -20.74 -0.34
CA GLN A 10 -16.14 -20.81 -0.33
C GLN A 10 -16.61 -22.20 -0.77
N PRO A 11 -17.76 -22.67 -0.26
CA PRO A 11 -18.38 -23.89 -0.79
C PRO A 11 -18.84 -23.67 -2.23
N VAL A 12 -18.67 -24.68 -3.07
CA VAL A 12 -19.21 -24.68 -4.45
C VAL A 12 -20.73 -24.84 -4.37
N THR A 13 -21.45 -24.11 -5.22
CA THR A 13 -22.91 -24.21 -5.39
C THR A 13 -23.27 -25.39 -6.31
N ALA A 14 -24.46 -25.98 -6.11
CA ALA A 14 -24.90 -27.11 -6.94
C ALA A 14 -25.00 -26.74 -8.43
N ASP A 15 -25.57 -25.57 -8.75
CA ASP A 15 -25.71 -25.08 -10.12
C ASP A 15 -24.34 -24.83 -10.76
N GLY A 16 -23.41 -24.21 -10.03
CA GLY A 16 -22.05 -23.98 -10.50
C GLY A 16 -21.27 -25.27 -10.75
N LEU A 17 -21.39 -26.26 -9.86
CA LEU A 17 -20.74 -27.55 -10.06
C LEU A 17 -21.27 -28.24 -11.32
N LYS A 18 -22.60 -28.22 -11.51
CA LYS A 18 -23.23 -28.77 -12.70
C LYS A 18 -22.77 -28.04 -13.98
N ALA A 19 -22.72 -26.71 -13.96
CA ALA A 19 -22.28 -25.93 -15.11
C ALA A 19 -20.80 -26.20 -15.48
N ILE A 20 -19.95 -26.43 -14.46
CA ILE A 20 -18.55 -26.85 -14.64
C ILE A 20 -18.47 -28.25 -15.26
N GLU A 21 -19.23 -29.22 -14.73
CA GLU A 21 -19.27 -30.61 -15.25
C GLU A 21 -19.80 -30.67 -16.68
N ASP A 22 -20.82 -29.88 -17.00
CA ASP A 22 -21.43 -29.79 -18.33
C ASP A 22 -20.57 -28.94 -19.31
N GLY A 23 -19.52 -28.26 -18.82
CA GLY A 23 -18.66 -27.38 -19.63
C GLY A 23 -19.37 -26.13 -20.15
N THR A 24 -20.48 -25.74 -19.52
CA THR A 24 -21.34 -24.63 -19.97
C THR A 24 -21.00 -23.29 -19.30
N LEU A 25 -20.20 -23.32 -18.23
CA LEU A 25 -19.82 -22.12 -17.49
C LEU A 25 -18.85 -21.25 -18.33
N THR A 26 -19.18 -19.98 -18.50
CA THR A 26 -18.34 -19.00 -19.20
C THR A 26 -17.88 -17.86 -18.27
N TRP A 27 -16.95 -17.05 -18.76
CA TRP A 27 -16.52 -15.82 -18.07
C TRP A 27 -17.69 -14.85 -17.89
N LEU A 28 -17.65 -14.09 -16.79
CA LEU A 28 -18.66 -13.09 -16.44
C LEU A 28 -20.11 -13.65 -16.35
N ASP A 29 -20.27 -14.97 -16.19
CA ASP A 29 -21.57 -15.61 -16.00
C ASP A 29 -22.08 -15.46 -14.55
N GLN A 30 -23.41 -15.46 -14.34
CA GLN A 30 -23.99 -15.37 -12.99
C GLN A 30 -23.56 -16.51 -12.06
N ASP A 31 -23.42 -17.73 -12.58
CA ASP A 31 -22.97 -18.87 -11.80
C ASP A 31 -21.47 -18.78 -11.50
N MET A 32 -20.67 -18.11 -12.35
CA MET A 32 -19.29 -17.77 -11.99
C MET A 32 -19.24 -16.90 -10.73
N TYR A 33 -20.06 -15.84 -10.65
CA TYR A 33 -20.09 -14.93 -9.49
C TYR A 33 -20.48 -15.63 -8.17
N LYS A 34 -21.33 -16.66 -8.23
CA LYS A 34 -21.74 -17.44 -7.05
C LYS A 34 -20.65 -18.40 -6.56
N ASN A 35 -19.64 -18.69 -7.38
CA ASN A 35 -18.60 -19.70 -7.10
C ASN A 35 -17.19 -19.10 -7.01
N LEU A 36 -17.09 -17.78 -6.81
CA LEU A 36 -15.80 -17.11 -6.58
C LEU A 36 -15.08 -17.68 -5.36
N ASN A 37 -13.78 -17.91 -5.51
CA ASN A 37 -12.90 -18.40 -4.46
C ASN A 37 -13.25 -19.80 -3.93
N THR A 38 -13.74 -20.68 -4.81
CA THR A 38 -14.07 -22.08 -4.46
C THR A 38 -12.89 -23.05 -4.68
N GLY A 39 -11.89 -22.65 -5.46
CA GLY A 39 -10.77 -23.47 -5.94
C GLY A 39 -11.14 -24.30 -7.16
N VAL A 40 -12.35 -24.88 -7.19
CA VAL A 40 -12.82 -25.66 -8.33
C VAL A 40 -13.11 -24.77 -9.53
N LEU A 41 -13.77 -23.62 -9.29
CA LEU A 41 -14.00 -22.63 -10.35
C LEU A 41 -12.68 -22.13 -10.95
N GLU A 42 -11.72 -21.76 -10.10
CA GLU A 42 -10.44 -21.21 -10.56
C GLU A 42 -9.62 -22.25 -11.33
N GLN A 43 -9.68 -23.52 -10.94
CA GLN A 43 -9.07 -24.60 -11.71
C GLN A 43 -9.75 -24.78 -13.08
N TYR A 44 -11.09 -24.81 -13.12
CA TYR A 44 -11.84 -24.92 -14.36
C TYR A 44 -11.55 -23.75 -15.31
N LEU A 45 -11.54 -22.52 -14.80
CA LEU A 45 -11.24 -21.33 -15.60
C LEU A 45 -9.79 -21.33 -16.09
N GLU A 46 -8.83 -21.83 -15.32
CA GLU A 46 -7.44 -21.96 -15.79
C GLU A 46 -7.34 -22.95 -16.96
N GLU A 47 -7.99 -24.10 -16.86
CA GLU A 47 -8.04 -25.10 -17.94
C GLU A 47 -8.73 -24.54 -19.18
N LYS A 48 -9.87 -23.85 -19.02
CA LYS A 48 -10.56 -23.16 -20.11
C LYS A 48 -9.70 -22.08 -20.76
N ASN A 49 -8.98 -21.29 -19.96
CA ASN A 49 -8.12 -20.22 -20.46
C ASN A 49 -6.93 -20.77 -21.26
N LEU A 50 -6.36 -21.91 -20.87
CA LEU A 50 -5.31 -22.56 -21.66
C LEU A 50 -5.78 -22.83 -23.10
N GLU A 51 -7.03 -23.26 -23.28
CA GLU A 51 -7.56 -23.59 -24.61
C GLU A 51 -8.02 -22.36 -25.40
N GLU A 52 -8.78 -21.47 -24.74
CA GLU A 52 -9.57 -20.41 -25.39
C GLU A 52 -8.95 -19.00 -25.28
N ALA A 53 -8.01 -18.73 -24.37
CA ALA A 53 -7.51 -17.36 -24.14
C ALA A 53 -6.75 -16.76 -25.34
N PHE A 54 -6.31 -17.58 -26.30
CA PHE A 54 -5.69 -17.09 -27.54
C PHE A 54 -6.70 -16.41 -28.47
N GLU A 55 -7.98 -16.77 -28.37
CA GLU A 55 -9.06 -16.17 -29.16
C GLU A 55 -9.63 -14.91 -28.50
N VAL A 56 -9.58 -14.84 -27.16
CA VAL A 56 -10.16 -13.74 -26.37
C VAL A 56 -9.14 -12.64 -26.04
N SER A 57 -7.87 -13.02 -25.81
CA SER A 57 -6.85 -12.09 -25.33
C SER A 57 -6.07 -11.44 -26.48
N HIS A 58 -6.37 -10.16 -26.73
CA HIS A 58 -5.77 -9.38 -27.81
C HIS A 58 -4.87 -8.27 -27.28
N TRP A 59 -3.62 -8.28 -27.73
CA TRP A 59 -2.67 -7.21 -27.41
C TRP A 59 -2.87 -6.01 -28.34
N SER A 60 -3.03 -4.82 -27.76
CA SER A 60 -3.06 -3.57 -28.51
C SER A 60 -2.06 -2.58 -27.94
N LEU A 61 -0.98 -2.31 -28.68
CA LEU A 61 0.07 -1.38 -28.23
C LEU A 61 -0.50 0.03 -27.97
N GLY A 62 -1.41 0.51 -28.82
CA GLY A 62 -2.01 1.84 -28.64
C GLY A 62 -2.81 1.96 -27.33
N LYS A 63 -3.60 0.93 -26.99
CA LYS A 63 -4.39 0.91 -25.74
C LYS A 63 -3.49 0.79 -24.51
N VAL A 64 -2.43 -0.01 -24.61
CA VAL A 64 -1.40 -0.12 -23.57
C VAL A 64 -0.67 1.21 -23.36
N LEU A 65 -0.29 1.93 -24.42
CA LEU A 65 0.33 3.24 -24.30
C LEU A 65 -0.59 4.28 -23.66
N ILE A 66 -1.90 4.21 -23.91
CA ILE A 66 -2.89 5.03 -23.21
C ILE A 66 -2.94 4.67 -21.71
N GLY A 67 -2.96 3.38 -21.37
CA GLY A 67 -2.91 2.91 -19.99
C GLY A 67 -1.64 3.39 -19.26
N ILE A 68 -0.49 3.32 -19.93
CA ILE A 68 0.79 3.85 -19.45
C ILE A 68 0.71 5.35 -19.21
N LEU A 69 0.17 6.13 -20.16
CA LEU A 69 0.06 7.57 -20.02
C LEU A 69 -0.79 7.96 -18.81
N ILE A 70 -1.93 7.28 -18.62
CA ILE A 70 -2.78 7.46 -17.44
C ILE A 70 -2.00 7.13 -16.18
N GLY A 71 -1.34 5.97 -16.16
CA GLY A 71 -0.57 5.52 -15.01
C GLY A 71 0.58 6.46 -14.64
N ALA A 72 1.30 6.99 -15.62
CA ALA A 72 2.38 7.95 -15.40
C ALA A 72 1.86 9.26 -14.80
N VAL A 73 0.76 9.81 -15.32
CA VAL A 73 0.14 11.04 -14.75
C VAL A 73 -0.35 10.79 -13.33
N PHE A 74 -1.05 9.67 -13.12
CA PHE A 74 -1.61 9.34 -11.81
C PHE A 74 -0.59 8.80 -10.82
N SER A 75 0.60 8.37 -11.24
CA SER A 75 1.73 8.07 -10.36
C SER A 75 2.10 9.33 -9.56
N GLY A 76 2.24 10.47 -10.24
CA GLY A 76 2.46 11.76 -9.58
C GLY A 76 1.32 12.20 -8.66
N VAL A 77 0.05 11.99 -9.07
CA VAL A 77 -1.13 12.27 -8.22
C VAL A 77 -1.14 11.38 -6.99
N THR A 78 -0.88 10.09 -7.16
CA THR A 78 -0.84 9.10 -6.07
C THR A 78 0.29 9.43 -5.09
N ALA A 79 1.46 9.82 -5.59
CA ALA A 79 2.56 10.29 -4.77
C ALA A 79 2.17 11.56 -3.99
N TYR A 80 1.63 12.58 -4.66
CA TYR A 80 1.20 13.82 -3.99
C TYR A 80 0.17 13.57 -2.90
N ILE A 81 -0.86 12.76 -3.19
CA ILE A 81 -1.88 12.36 -2.22
C ILE A 81 -1.22 11.58 -1.08
N GLY A 82 -0.40 10.57 -1.39
CA GLY A 82 0.32 9.79 -0.40
C GLY A 82 1.15 10.65 0.56
N LEU A 83 1.82 11.69 0.05
CA LEU A 83 2.58 12.65 0.86
C LEU A 83 1.68 13.57 1.69
N LYS A 84 0.51 13.94 1.18
CA LYS A 84 -0.40 14.88 1.83
C LYS A 84 -1.27 14.24 2.91
N ILE A 85 -1.80 13.05 2.64
CA ILE A 85 -2.76 12.35 3.52
C ILE A 85 -2.15 11.11 4.20
N GLY A 86 -0.91 10.74 3.89
CA GLY A 86 -0.24 9.57 4.48
C GLY A 86 -0.78 8.22 3.98
N LEU A 87 -1.65 8.21 2.96
CA LEU A 87 -2.25 7.04 2.34
C LEU A 87 -2.09 7.13 0.82
N ALA A 88 -1.39 6.16 0.23
CA ALA A 88 -1.30 6.05 -1.23
C ALA A 88 -2.59 5.42 -1.77
N VAL A 89 -3.38 6.19 -2.53
CA VAL A 89 -4.61 5.72 -3.17
C VAL A 89 -4.43 5.83 -4.68
N SER A 90 -4.34 4.69 -5.36
CA SER A 90 -4.26 4.67 -6.82
C SER A 90 -5.66 4.81 -7.42
N ALA A 91 -5.92 5.96 -8.05
CA ALA A 91 -7.13 6.20 -8.86
C ALA A 91 -6.92 5.90 -10.35
N ALA A 92 -5.69 5.56 -10.75
CA ALA A 92 -5.30 5.44 -12.15
C ALA A 92 -6.03 4.31 -12.87
N TRP A 93 -6.08 3.14 -12.23
CA TRP A 93 -6.75 1.96 -12.78
C TRP A 93 -8.22 2.28 -13.07
N TYR A 94 -8.93 2.92 -12.13
CA TYR A 94 -10.33 3.31 -12.29
C TYR A 94 -10.55 4.23 -13.50
N ILE A 95 -9.66 5.20 -13.72
CA ILE A 95 -9.71 6.09 -14.88
C ILE A 95 -9.44 5.34 -16.19
N ALA A 96 -8.50 4.39 -16.18
CA ALA A 96 -8.25 3.52 -17.33
C ALA A 96 -9.49 2.66 -17.68
N TYR A 97 -10.19 2.13 -16.67
CA TYR A 97 -11.47 1.42 -16.85
C TYR A 97 -12.55 2.32 -17.45
N LEU A 98 -12.77 3.51 -16.87
CA LEU A 98 -13.78 4.46 -17.37
C LEU A 98 -13.50 4.89 -18.80
N LEU A 99 -12.23 5.18 -19.13
CA LEU A 99 -11.84 5.53 -20.49
C LEU A 99 -12.04 4.35 -21.45
N GLY A 100 -11.64 3.15 -21.04
CA GLY A 100 -11.84 1.94 -21.81
C GLY A 100 -13.31 1.69 -22.14
N MET A 101 -14.20 1.87 -21.16
CA MET A 101 -15.65 1.81 -21.36
C MET A 101 -16.15 2.91 -22.30
N ALA A 102 -15.73 4.16 -22.10
CA ALA A 102 -16.13 5.28 -22.96
C ALA A 102 -15.72 5.07 -24.42
N LEU A 103 -14.56 4.45 -24.64
CA LEU A 103 -14.02 4.08 -25.95
C LEU A 103 -14.47 2.71 -26.45
N ARG A 104 -15.38 2.05 -25.71
CA ARG A 104 -15.97 0.73 -26.04
C ARG A 104 -14.93 -0.37 -26.30
N TRP A 105 -13.87 -0.38 -25.49
CA TRP A 105 -12.88 -1.46 -25.52
C TRP A 105 -13.46 -2.74 -24.92
N SER A 106 -12.96 -3.90 -25.36
CA SER A 106 -13.38 -5.17 -24.78
C SER A 106 -12.84 -5.31 -23.34
N PRO A 107 -13.47 -6.13 -22.47
CA PRO A 107 -12.98 -6.38 -21.11
C PRO A 107 -11.51 -6.80 -21.08
N SER A 108 -11.12 -7.66 -22.03
CA SER A 108 -9.76 -8.12 -22.27
C SER A 108 -8.78 -6.97 -22.49
N GLU A 109 -9.11 -6.03 -23.38
CA GLU A 109 -8.27 -4.87 -23.70
C GLU A 109 -8.20 -3.86 -22.55
N VAL A 110 -9.32 -3.65 -21.84
CA VAL A 110 -9.37 -2.77 -20.66
C VAL A 110 -8.47 -3.32 -19.55
N ASN A 111 -8.54 -4.62 -19.27
CA ASN A 111 -7.70 -5.24 -18.26
C ASN A 111 -6.21 -5.20 -18.62
N ILE A 112 -5.83 -5.43 -19.87
CA ILE A 112 -4.42 -5.32 -20.34
C ILE A 112 -3.91 -3.87 -20.27
N ALA A 113 -4.74 -2.89 -20.67
CA ALA A 113 -4.35 -1.48 -20.56
C ALA A 113 -4.20 -1.06 -19.09
N THR A 114 -5.09 -1.54 -18.23
CA THR A 114 -5.06 -1.24 -16.80
C THR A 114 -3.88 -1.91 -16.10
N SER A 115 -3.43 -3.10 -16.50
CA SER A 115 -2.21 -3.67 -15.94
C SER A 115 -0.98 -2.83 -16.29
N ALA A 116 -0.95 -2.19 -17.46
CA ALA A 116 0.11 -1.22 -17.77
C ALA A 116 0.02 0.05 -16.91
N THR A 117 -1.19 0.47 -16.57
CA THR A 117 -1.44 1.53 -15.58
C THR A 117 -0.92 1.13 -14.20
N THR A 118 -1.20 -0.09 -13.74
CA THR A 118 -0.70 -0.66 -12.47
C THR A 118 0.83 -0.62 -12.43
N GLY A 119 1.49 -1.10 -13.49
CA GLY A 119 2.94 -1.04 -13.61
C GLY A 119 3.51 0.37 -13.45
N ALA A 120 2.85 1.36 -14.04
CA ALA A 120 3.30 2.74 -13.97
C ALA A 120 3.04 3.40 -12.61
N THR A 121 1.94 3.11 -11.93
CA THR A 121 1.66 3.71 -10.61
C THR A 121 2.43 3.06 -9.48
N HIS A 122 2.65 1.75 -9.53
CA HIS A 122 3.23 1.01 -8.39
C HIS A 122 4.76 0.92 -8.42
N ALA A 123 5.38 1.21 -9.57
CA ALA A 123 6.85 1.29 -9.68
C ALA A 123 7.45 2.45 -8.84
N SER A 124 6.67 3.50 -8.54
CA SER A 124 7.13 4.66 -7.77
C SER A 124 6.69 4.65 -6.30
N THR A 125 5.86 3.69 -5.85
CA THR A 125 5.28 3.69 -4.49
C THR A 125 6.36 3.78 -3.40
N GLY A 126 7.52 3.15 -3.63
CA GLY A 126 8.65 3.21 -2.70
C GLY A 126 9.11 4.64 -2.36
N PHE A 127 9.05 5.56 -3.32
CA PHE A 127 9.46 6.96 -3.13
C PHE A 127 8.60 7.70 -2.11
N ILE A 128 7.32 7.35 -2.01
CA ILE A 128 6.38 7.99 -1.08
C ILE A 128 6.83 7.78 0.38
N PHE A 129 7.52 6.69 0.68
CA PHE A 129 7.84 6.31 2.06
C PHE A 129 9.16 6.86 2.58
N THR A 130 10.18 6.99 1.73
CA THR A 130 11.58 7.19 2.16
C THR A 130 12.16 8.52 1.70
N PHE A 131 11.81 9.00 0.50
CA PHE A 131 12.34 10.27 0.00
C PHE A 131 11.92 11.46 0.87
N PRO A 132 10.66 11.56 1.35
CA PRO A 132 10.30 12.60 2.32
C PRO A 132 11.14 12.53 3.58
N ALA A 133 11.45 11.32 4.07
CA ALA A 133 12.30 11.14 5.23
C ALA A 133 13.72 11.68 4.98
N ILE A 134 14.29 11.49 3.79
CA ILE A 134 15.60 12.07 3.42
C ILE A 134 15.56 13.60 3.56
N PHE A 135 14.54 14.26 3.01
CA PHE A 135 14.42 15.72 3.11
C PHE A 135 14.15 16.20 4.54
N LEU A 136 13.28 15.50 5.28
CA LEU A 136 12.97 15.84 6.66
C LEU A 136 14.19 15.70 7.58
N LEU A 137 14.98 14.63 7.41
CA LEU A 137 16.22 14.39 8.16
C LEU A 137 17.33 15.38 7.83
N ALA A 138 17.24 16.08 6.70
CA ALA A 138 18.21 17.07 6.24
C ALA A 138 17.84 18.53 6.58
N SER A 139 16.56 18.83 6.82
CA SER A 139 16.07 20.22 6.86
C SER A 139 15.10 20.55 8.00
N SER A 140 14.42 19.55 8.58
CA SER A 140 13.38 19.81 9.57
C SER A 140 13.95 19.80 10.99
N PRO A 141 13.73 20.88 11.78
CA PRO A 141 14.16 20.94 13.19
C PRO A 141 13.55 19.82 14.05
N ASN A 142 12.40 19.30 13.64
CA ASN A 142 11.69 18.23 14.38
C ASN A 142 12.42 16.88 14.35
N TYR A 143 13.40 16.71 13.46
CA TYR A 143 14.17 15.47 13.30
C TYR A 143 15.67 15.67 13.54
N GLU A 144 16.05 16.74 14.22
CA GLU A 144 17.40 16.91 14.71
C GLU A 144 17.73 15.87 15.78
N VAL A 145 18.98 15.42 15.78
CA VAL A 145 19.48 14.47 16.77
C VAL A 145 20.78 15.03 17.33
N GLY A 146 20.77 15.39 18.62
CA GLY A 146 21.94 15.96 19.28
C GLY A 146 22.33 17.35 18.76
N GLY A 147 21.35 18.17 18.38
CA GLY A 147 21.57 19.56 17.94
C GLY A 147 21.99 19.74 16.48
N GLY A 148 21.76 18.75 15.62
CA GLY A 148 22.01 18.85 14.19
C GLY A 148 21.25 17.82 13.36
N HIS A 149 21.23 18.03 12.05
CA HIS A 149 20.61 17.14 11.09
C HIS A 149 21.44 15.87 10.85
N LEU A 150 20.77 14.74 10.61
CA LEU A 150 21.44 13.46 10.32
C LEU A 150 21.99 13.39 8.89
N ILE A 151 21.48 14.24 8.01
CA ILE A 151 21.89 14.40 6.62
C ILE A 151 22.27 15.86 6.44
N SER A 152 23.48 16.13 5.96
CA SER A 152 24.02 17.48 5.86
C SER A 152 23.74 18.12 4.50
N SER A 153 23.70 17.31 3.44
CA SER A 153 23.37 17.79 2.09
C SER A 153 22.71 16.68 1.27
N VAL A 154 21.63 17.04 0.57
CA VAL A 154 20.90 16.09 -0.29
C VAL A 154 21.22 16.41 -1.74
N ASP A 155 22.10 15.62 -2.37
CA ASP A 155 22.19 15.62 -3.83
C ASP A 155 20.95 14.92 -4.41
N THR A 156 19.92 15.73 -4.61
CA THR A 156 18.60 15.26 -5.05
C THR A 156 18.68 14.63 -6.43
N PHE A 157 19.52 15.15 -7.33
CA PHE A 157 19.65 14.61 -8.69
C PHE A 157 20.32 13.24 -8.67
N GLN A 158 21.39 13.09 -7.91
CA GLN A 158 22.08 11.81 -7.76
C GLN A 158 21.18 10.77 -7.11
N LEU A 159 20.52 11.11 -6.00
CA LEU A 159 19.63 10.18 -5.29
C LEU A 159 18.38 9.81 -6.12
N ALA A 160 17.79 10.77 -6.83
CA ALA A 160 16.68 10.50 -7.74
C ALA A 160 17.14 9.60 -8.89
N PHE A 161 18.29 9.88 -9.52
CA PHE A 161 18.81 9.06 -10.61
C PHE A 161 19.02 7.60 -10.20
N ILE A 162 19.67 7.35 -9.06
CA ILE A 162 19.88 6.01 -8.52
C ILE A 162 18.53 5.37 -8.17
N GLY A 163 17.67 6.10 -7.46
CA GLY A 163 16.37 5.63 -7.01
C GLY A 163 15.47 5.20 -8.18
N ILE A 164 15.41 6.00 -9.26
CA ILE A 164 14.55 5.77 -10.43
C ILE A 164 14.97 4.48 -11.13
N ILE A 165 16.26 4.40 -11.49
CA ILE A 165 16.78 3.25 -12.24
C ILE A 165 16.70 1.97 -11.40
N ALA A 166 17.08 2.05 -10.12
CA ALA A 166 17.01 0.89 -9.25
C ALA A 166 15.55 0.45 -9.01
N SER A 167 14.61 1.38 -8.83
CA SER A 167 13.18 1.07 -8.68
C SER A 167 12.57 0.50 -9.94
N MET A 168 13.05 0.88 -11.13
CA MET A 168 12.65 0.25 -12.40
C MET A 168 13.04 -1.24 -12.43
N PHE A 169 14.30 -1.57 -12.13
CA PHE A 169 14.74 -2.97 -12.07
C PHE A 169 14.03 -3.75 -10.96
N ALA A 170 13.83 -3.12 -9.80
CA ALA A 170 13.15 -3.75 -8.69
C ALA A 170 11.65 -3.96 -8.98
N GLY A 171 11.00 -3.03 -9.69
CA GLY A 171 9.64 -3.17 -10.21
C GLY A 171 9.51 -4.35 -11.17
N PHE A 172 10.47 -4.53 -12.08
CA PHE A 172 10.53 -5.74 -12.92
C PHE A 172 10.66 -7.02 -12.09
N LEU A 173 11.54 -7.04 -11.09
CA LEU A 173 11.67 -8.18 -10.18
C LEU A 173 10.36 -8.46 -9.44
N GLY A 174 9.63 -7.41 -9.02
CA GLY A 174 8.32 -7.54 -8.39
C GLY A 174 7.31 -8.28 -9.26
N VAL A 175 7.18 -7.88 -10.54
CA VAL A 175 6.30 -8.57 -11.52
C VAL A 175 6.75 -10.01 -11.72
N MET A 176 8.06 -10.23 -11.90
CA MET A 176 8.62 -11.56 -12.16
C MET A 176 8.44 -12.52 -10.99
N TYR A 177 8.59 -12.04 -9.75
CA TYR A 177 8.38 -12.88 -8.58
C TYR A 177 6.93 -13.31 -8.44
N PHE A 178 5.97 -12.46 -8.79
CA PHE A 178 4.57 -12.87 -8.76
C PHE A 178 4.27 -14.02 -9.75
N ILE A 179 4.89 -14.03 -10.94
CA ILE A 179 4.69 -15.12 -11.93
C ILE A 179 4.95 -16.50 -11.28
N ILE A 180 5.94 -16.60 -10.40
CA ILE A 180 6.27 -17.85 -9.69
C ILE A 180 5.11 -18.31 -8.80
N PHE A 181 4.47 -17.37 -8.11
CA PHE A 181 3.43 -17.68 -7.13
C PHE A 181 2.01 -17.69 -7.71
N ARG A 182 1.84 -17.25 -8.96
CA ARG A 182 0.55 -17.11 -9.62
C ARG A 182 -0.29 -18.39 -9.52
N ARG A 183 0.25 -19.54 -9.95
CA ARG A 183 -0.49 -20.81 -9.93
C ARG A 183 -0.89 -21.22 -8.52
N VAL A 184 0.01 -21.05 -7.56
CA VAL A 184 -0.24 -21.42 -6.15
C VAL A 184 -1.38 -20.59 -5.56
N TRP A 185 -1.44 -19.29 -5.84
CA TRP A 185 -2.38 -18.37 -5.16
C TRP A 185 -3.57 -17.89 -5.97
N LEU A 186 -3.63 -18.21 -7.26
CA LEU A 186 -4.81 -17.97 -8.09
C LEU A 186 -5.57 -19.25 -8.41
N VAL A 187 -4.89 -20.40 -8.46
CA VAL A 187 -5.50 -21.66 -8.93
C VAL A 187 -5.55 -22.70 -7.80
N GLU A 188 -4.39 -23.07 -7.25
CA GLU A 188 -4.33 -24.19 -6.30
C GLU A 188 -4.91 -23.86 -4.92
N ASP A 189 -4.61 -22.66 -4.42
CA ASP A 189 -5.15 -22.10 -3.19
C ASP A 189 -5.54 -20.63 -3.39
N PRO A 190 -6.68 -20.38 -4.08
CA PRO A 190 -7.05 -19.04 -4.49
C PRO A 190 -7.20 -18.12 -3.28
N LEU A 191 -6.55 -16.96 -3.36
CA LEU A 191 -6.70 -15.90 -2.37
C LEU A 191 -8.03 -15.17 -2.59
N PRO A 192 -8.77 -14.81 -1.52
CA PRO A 192 -10.09 -14.19 -1.65
C PRO A 192 -10.05 -12.81 -2.33
N MET A 193 -8.98 -12.04 -2.14
CA MET A 193 -8.74 -10.68 -2.66
C MET A 193 -9.90 -9.71 -2.45
N PRO A 194 -10.24 -9.37 -1.20
CA PRO A 194 -11.39 -8.51 -0.93
C PRO A 194 -11.37 -7.23 -1.79
N GLY A 195 -12.43 -6.98 -2.55
CA GLY A 195 -12.55 -5.81 -3.42
C GLY A 195 -12.30 -6.07 -4.91
N PHE A 196 -11.71 -7.22 -5.28
CA PHE A 196 -11.53 -7.59 -6.69
C PHE A 196 -12.88 -7.74 -7.43
N GLU A 197 -13.94 -8.10 -6.70
CA GLU A 197 -15.29 -8.25 -7.24
C GLU A 197 -15.79 -6.94 -7.85
N ALA A 198 -15.42 -5.79 -7.28
CA ALA A 198 -15.76 -4.49 -7.84
C ALA A 198 -15.11 -4.26 -9.21
N THR A 199 -13.88 -4.74 -9.38
CA THR A 199 -13.18 -4.67 -10.68
C THR A 199 -13.82 -5.60 -11.70
N LEU A 200 -14.25 -6.81 -11.30
CA LEU A 200 -15.02 -7.69 -12.18
C LEU A 200 -16.34 -7.06 -12.63
N VAL A 201 -17.05 -6.35 -11.76
CA VAL A 201 -18.28 -5.63 -12.14
C VAL A 201 -17.97 -4.53 -13.16
N LEU A 202 -16.87 -3.80 -13.02
CA LEU A 202 -16.46 -2.81 -14.04
C LEU A 202 -16.12 -3.45 -15.39
N LEU A 203 -15.50 -4.63 -15.38
CA LEU A 203 -15.23 -5.42 -16.58
C LEU A 203 -16.51 -5.94 -17.23
N ASP A 204 -17.50 -6.33 -16.44
CA ASP A 204 -18.82 -6.75 -16.91
C ASP A 204 -19.56 -5.58 -17.58
N ILE A 205 -19.54 -4.39 -16.97
CA ILE A 205 -20.08 -3.18 -17.60
C ILE A 205 -19.34 -2.86 -18.91
N ALA A 206 -18.01 -3.06 -18.98
CA ALA A 206 -17.28 -2.91 -20.23
C ALA A 206 -17.71 -3.93 -21.30
N CYS A 207 -18.06 -5.16 -20.89
CA CYS A 207 -18.64 -6.18 -21.76
C CYS A 207 -19.99 -5.71 -22.33
N ASP A 208 -20.90 -5.23 -21.47
CA ASP A 208 -22.20 -4.67 -21.86
C ASP A 208 -22.06 -3.48 -22.82
N VAL A 209 -21.14 -2.56 -22.53
CA VAL A 209 -20.90 -1.37 -23.36
C VAL A 209 -20.33 -1.74 -24.73
N SER A 210 -19.37 -2.67 -24.77
CA SER A 210 -18.72 -3.10 -26.02
C SER A 210 -19.64 -3.95 -26.91
N SER A 211 -20.52 -4.77 -26.31
CA SER A 211 -21.53 -5.58 -27.01
C SER A 211 -22.75 -4.78 -27.48
N GLY A 212 -22.92 -3.55 -26.99
CA GLY A 212 -24.00 -2.64 -27.39
C GLY A 212 -25.26 -2.72 -26.51
N ALA A 213 -25.19 -3.32 -25.32
CA ALA A 213 -26.25 -3.35 -24.31
C ALA A 213 -26.39 -1.97 -23.61
N ALA A 214 -26.88 -0.98 -24.36
CA ALA A 214 -26.85 0.43 -23.98
C ALA A 214 -27.67 0.79 -22.71
N GLU A 215 -28.77 0.07 -22.43
CA GLU A 215 -29.64 0.41 -21.30
C GLU A 215 -29.01 0.04 -19.96
N GLN A 216 -28.40 -1.16 -19.88
CA GLN A 216 -27.70 -1.66 -18.70
C GLN A 216 -26.45 -0.83 -18.40
N ALA A 217 -25.69 -0.45 -19.45
CA ALA A 217 -24.56 0.46 -19.33
C ALA A 217 -24.95 1.84 -18.74
N LYS A 218 -26.10 2.38 -19.17
CA LYS A 218 -26.58 3.70 -18.73
C LYS A 218 -26.99 3.72 -17.26
N GLU A 219 -27.64 2.67 -16.78
CA GLU A 219 -28.02 2.54 -15.37
C GLU A 219 -26.78 2.49 -14.46
N SER A 220 -25.79 1.69 -14.83
CA SER A 220 -24.51 1.59 -14.11
C SER A 220 -23.76 2.92 -14.07
N LEU A 221 -23.64 3.62 -15.22
CA LEU A 221 -22.99 4.93 -15.28
C LEU A 221 -23.72 6.01 -14.45
N LYS A 222 -25.05 5.99 -14.43
CA LYS A 222 -25.86 6.91 -13.61
C LYS A 222 -25.60 6.68 -12.13
N THR A 223 -25.55 5.42 -11.69
CA THR A 223 -25.31 5.06 -10.30
C THR A 223 -23.93 5.53 -9.84
N VAL A 224 -22.90 5.28 -10.66
CA VAL A 224 -21.54 5.80 -10.43
C VAL A 224 -21.55 7.32 -10.31
N GLY A 225 -22.11 8.03 -11.28
CA GLY A 225 -22.13 9.51 -11.27
C GLY A 225 -22.83 10.11 -10.05
N ILE A 226 -23.98 9.55 -9.65
CA ILE A 226 -24.70 10.01 -8.44
C ILE A 226 -23.85 9.77 -7.19
N SER A 227 -23.23 8.59 -7.05
CA SER A 227 -22.39 8.27 -5.90
C SER A 227 -21.16 9.19 -5.77
N THR A 228 -20.54 9.55 -6.91
CA THR A 228 -19.43 10.50 -6.95
C THR A 228 -19.87 11.88 -6.48
N VAL A 229 -20.98 12.41 -7.02
CA VAL A 229 -21.51 13.73 -6.65
C VAL A 229 -21.91 13.77 -5.17
N ALA A 230 -22.56 12.71 -4.67
CA ALA A 230 -22.91 12.60 -3.26
C ALA A 230 -21.67 12.61 -2.34
N THR A 231 -20.62 11.90 -2.74
CA THR A 231 -19.35 11.86 -1.99
C THR A 231 -18.64 13.21 -2.00
N MET A 232 -18.61 13.90 -3.15
CA MET A 232 -18.04 15.25 -3.28
C MET A 232 -18.79 16.26 -2.41
N LEU A 233 -20.13 16.21 -2.42
CA LEU A 233 -20.97 17.06 -1.56
C LEU A 233 -20.73 16.80 -0.07
N PHE A 234 -20.61 15.54 0.32
CA PHE A 234 -20.31 15.15 1.70
C PHE A 234 -18.94 15.70 2.14
N MET A 235 -17.89 15.50 1.33
CA MET A 235 -16.55 16.03 1.62
C MET A 235 -16.51 17.56 1.62
N PHE A 236 -17.26 18.21 0.72
CA PHE A 236 -17.39 19.66 0.70
C PHE A 236 -17.96 20.21 2.02
N VAL A 237 -18.95 19.53 2.59
CA VAL A 237 -19.56 19.96 3.85
C VAL A 237 -18.62 19.76 5.04
N ILE A 238 -17.88 18.64 5.06
CA ILE A 238 -17.12 18.20 6.24
C ILE A 238 -15.66 18.66 6.25
N ASP A 239 -15.04 18.90 5.10
CA ASP A 239 -13.59 19.12 5.01
C ASP A 239 -13.21 20.39 4.23
N TYR A 240 -14.06 20.86 3.30
CA TYR A 240 -13.70 22.03 2.49
C TYR A 240 -13.62 23.33 3.33
N PRO A 241 -12.48 24.04 3.30
CA PRO A 241 -12.30 25.25 4.10
C PRO A 241 -13.12 26.42 3.54
N LEU A 242 -14.23 26.75 4.19
CA LEU A 242 -15.11 27.86 3.78
C LEU A 242 -14.49 29.24 4.05
N SER A 243 -13.52 29.31 4.96
CA SER A 243 -12.83 30.56 5.30
C SER A 243 -11.32 30.36 5.27
N TRP A 244 -10.69 30.94 4.25
CA TRP A 244 -9.23 30.89 4.09
C TRP A 244 -8.50 31.57 5.26
N LYS A 245 -9.06 32.65 5.83
CA LYS A 245 -8.48 33.32 7.00
C LYS A 245 -8.38 32.40 8.22
N ARG A 246 -9.45 31.64 8.49
CA ARG A 246 -9.47 30.65 9.58
C ARG A 246 -8.45 29.55 9.35
N HIS A 247 -8.38 29.07 8.11
CA HIS A 247 -7.44 28.02 7.74
C HIS A 247 -5.98 28.46 7.92
N LEU A 248 -5.64 29.69 7.53
CA LEU A 248 -4.30 30.28 7.73
C LEU A 248 -3.94 30.41 9.21
N ASP A 249 -4.91 30.74 10.08
CA ASP A 249 -4.73 30.81 11.53
C ASP A 249 -4.73 29.42 12.21
N GLY A 250 -4.73 28.31 11.44
CA GLY A 250 -4.73 26.95 11.97
C GLY A 250 -6.08 26.49 12.55
N VAL A 251 -7.17 27.19 12.28
CA VAL A 251 -8.51 26.88 12.78
C VAL A 251 -9.32 26.14 11.73
N SER A 252 -9.98 25.05 12.15
CA SER A 252 -10.87 24.28 11.27
C SER A 252 -12.01 25.15 10.74
N SER A 253 -12.22 25.09 9.42
CA SER A 253 -13.07 26.03 8.69
C SER A 253 -14.09 25.38 7.77
N SER A 254 -14.31 24.08 7.91
CA SER A 254 -15.40 23.38 7.24
C SER A 254 -16.77 23.87 7.72
N LEU A 255 -17.83 23.58 6.95
CA LEU A 255 -19.18 23.95 7.35
C LEU A 255 -19.55 23.31 8.71
N VAL A 256 -19.21 22.04 8.88
CA VAL A 256 -19.52 21.30 10.12
C VAL A 256 -18.69 21.83 11.28
N ASP A 257 -17.41 22.14 11.08
CA ASP A 257 -16.56 22.75 12.12
C ASP A 257 -17.10 24.10 12.58
N VAL A 258 -17.50 24.97 11.64
CA VAL A 258 -18.08 26.29 11.96
C VAL A 258 -19.38 26.13 12.76
N ILE A 259 -20.24 25.16 12.38
CA ILE A 259 -21.46 24.84 13.11
C ILE A 259 -21.12 24.32 14.50
N ALA A 260 -20.16 23.40 14.61
CA ALA A 260 -19.75 22.79 15.87
C ALA A 260 -19.20 23.83 16.86
N GLN A 261 -18.39 24.77 16.38
CA GLN A 261 -17.83 25.87 17.17
C GLN A 261 -18.92 26.85 17.62
N LYS A 262 -19.88 27.19 16.74
CA LYS A 262 -21.01 28.08 17.09
C LYS A 262 -22.02 27.47 18.05
N LEU A 263 -22.19 26.14 18.03
CA LEU A 263 -23.09 25.39 18.93
C LEU A 263 -22.42 25.05 20.27
N THR A 264 -21.52 25.92 20.74
CA THR A 264 -20.78 25.73 21.98
C THR A 264 -21.36 26.60 23.09
N PHE A 265 -21.76 26.00 24.21
CA PHE A 265 -22.31 26.72 25.36
C PHE A 265 -21.53 26.34 26.63
N ALA A 266 -21.08 27.31 27.42
CA ALA A 266 -20.46 27.08 28.73
C ALA A 266 -19.27 26.07 28.74
N LYS A 267 -18.30 26.19 27.82
CA LYS A 267 -17.09 25.34 27.71
C LYS A 267 -17.30 23.86 27.39
N THR A 268 -18.55 23.44 27.19
CA THR A 268 -18.94 22.11 26.72
C THR A 268 -19.83 22.27 25.48
N GLY A 269 -19.34 21.86 24.32
CA GLY A 269 -20.03 22.07 23.05
C GLY A 269 -19.75 20.98 22.05
N LEU A 270 -20.43 21.02 20.91
CA LEU A 270 -20.20 20.06 19.82
C LEU A 270 -18.72 20.06 19.39
N ALA A 271 -18.06 21.22 19.40
CA ALA A 271 -16.63 21.33 19.12
C ALA A 271 -15.73 20.56 20.09
N SER A 272 -16.18 20.26 21.32
CA SER A 272 -15.37 19.49 22.28
C SER A 272 -15.19 18.02 21.89
N ILE A 273 -16.08 17.48 21.05
CA ILE A 273 -16.13 16.08 20.58
C ILE A 273 -15.99 15.96 19.07
N PHE A 274 -15.87 17.08 18.36
CA PHE A 274 -15.79 17.12 16.91
C PHE A 274 -14.85 18.22 16.47
N SER A 275 -13.86 17.85 15.66
CA SER A 275 -13.02 18.79 14.94
C SER A 275 -12.34 18.10 13.76
N HIS A 276 -12.00 18.87 12.72
CA HIS A 276 -11.25 18.38 11.56
C HIS A 276 -11.80 17.04 11.06
N HIS A 277 -13.07 17.05 10.63
CA HIS A 277 -13.79 15.89 10.05
C HIS A 277 -13.80 14.60 10.90
N ALA A 278 -13.42 14.67 12.18
CA ALA A 278 -13.35 13.53 13.08
C ALA A 278 -14.20 13.75 14.33
N VAL A 279 -14.93 12.70 14.72
CA VAL A 279 -15.56 12.62 16.05
C VAL A 279 -14.54 12.01 16.99
N HIS A 280 -14.11 12.76 18.00
CA HIS A 280 -13.09 12.34 18.94
C HIS A 280 -13.58 12.42 20.38
N GLN A 281 -12.83 11.80 21.30
CA GLN A 281 -13.11 11.91 22.73
C GLN A 281 -13.13 13.39 23.19
N PRO A 282 -13.85 13.73 24.27
CA PRO A 282 -13.91 15.10 24.76
C PRO A 282 -12.52 15.70 25.03
N ALA A 283 -12.11 16.66 24.22
CA ALA A 283 -10.80 17.32 24.31
C ALA A 283 -10.86 18.70 25.00
N GLY A 284 -12.08 19.23 25.18
CA GLY A 284 -12.29 20.61 25.59
C GLY A 284 -12.19 21.60 24.43
N ILE A 285 -12.39 22.88 24.73
CA ILE A 285 -12.34 23.97 23.76
C ILE A 285 -11.35 25.05 24.21
N THR A 286 -10.80 25.77 23.26
CA THR A 286 -9.93 26.92 23.46
C THR A 286 -10.35 28.09 22.55
N THR A 287 -9.75 29.25 22.81
CA THR A 287 -9.82 30.41 21.94
C THR A 287 -8.48 30.56 21.25
N VAL A 288 -8.48 30.63 19.92
CA VAL A 288 -7.27 30.79 19.11
C VAL A 288 -7.18 32.24 18.68
N GLU A 289 -6.15 32.94 19.12
CA GLU A 289 -5.79 34.27 18.63
C GLU A 289 -4.81 34.12 17.46
N GLY A 290 -5.30 34.29 16.24
CA GLY A 290 -4.50 34.23 15.02
C GLY A 290 -4.18 35.62 14.47
N GLU A 291 -3.35 35.68 13.43
CA GLU A 291 -3.01 36.94 12.75
C GLU A 291 -4.23 37.58 12.08
N HIS A 292 -5.24 36.79 11.69
CA HIS A 292 -6.42 37.25 10.96
C HIS A 292 -7.68 37.39 11.82
N GLY A 293 -7.61 37.04 13.11
CA GLY A 293 -8.69 37.26 14.08
C GLY A 293 -8.65 36.33 15.30
N THR A 294 -9.57 36.58 16.22
CA THR A 294 -9.80 35.73 17.40
C THR A 294 -10.95 34.76 17.12
N TRP A 295 -10.69 33.47 17.30
CA TRP A 295 -11.64 32.40 17.02
C TRP A 295 -11.98 31.68 18.33
N GLU A 296 -13.20 31.86 18.81
CA GLU A 296 -13.71 31.20 20.01
C GLU A 296 -14.32 29.82 19.69
N GLY A 297 -14.31 28.93 20.69
CA GLY A 297 -14.98 27.62 20.61
C GLY A 297 -14.24 26.59 19.77
N VAL A 298 -12.94 26.77 19.54
CA VAL A 298 -12.10 25.84 18.76
C VAL A 298 -11.80 24.61 19.60
N SER A 299 -11.90 23.42 19.02
CA SER A 299 -11.54 22.17 19.72
C SER A 299 -10.05 22.13 20.04
N ASN A 300 -9.69 21.58 21.20
CA ASN A 300 -8.30 21.21 21.45
C ASN A 300 -7.87 19.98 20.63
N GLY A 301 -8.82 19.21 20.08
CA GLY A 301 -8.61 17.97 19.32
C GLY A 301 -8.14 16.79 20.18
N ILE A 302 -7.20 17.03 21.09
CA ILE A 302 -6.60 16.07 22.01
C ILE A 302 -6.73 16.61 23.44
N THR A 303 -7.08 15.73 24.38
CA THR A 303 -7.19 16.09 25.79
C THR A 303 -5.81 16.43 26.37
N HIS A 304 -5.64 17.62 26.94
CA HIS A 304 -4.37 18.02 27.55
C HIS A 304 -4.16 17.33 28.90
N TYR A 305 -2.94 16.89 29.15
CA TYR A 305 -2.53 16.29 30.40
C TYR A 305 -2.49 17.33 31.54
N ASP A 306 -3.11 17.00 32.68
CA ASP A 306 -3.12 17.82 33.88
C ASP A 306 -2.72 16.95 35.10
N ALA A 307 -1.53 17.19 35.64
CA ALA A 307 -1.01 16.41 36.77
C ALA A 307 -1.86 16.54 38.05
N GLU A 308 -2.67 17.60 38.18
CA GLU A 308 -3.49 17.84 39.36
C GLU A 308 -4.87 17.16 39.27
N LYS A 309 -5.29 16.73 38.08
CA LYS A 309 -6.61 16.15 37.83
C LYS A 309 -6.51 14.79 37.17
N PHE A 310 -7.20 13.82 37.74
CA PHE A 310 -7.33 12.53 37.07
C PHE A 310 -8.43 12.58 36.00
N ASN A 311 -8.02 12.54 34.73
CA ASN A 311 -8.93 12.40 33.59
C ASN A 311 -8.47 11.24 32.68
N PRO A 312 -9.26 10.16 32.55
CA PRO A 312 -8.89 9.00 31.72
C PRO A 312 -8.59 9.33 30.24
N PHE A 313 -9.15 10.41 29.71
CA PHE A 313 -8.92 10.83 28.32
C PHE A 313 -7.52 11.44 28.10
N GLU A 314 -6.80 11.80 29.16
CA GLU A 314 -5.41 12.24 29.08
C GLU A 314 -4.44 11.08 28.83
N TYR A 315 -4.90 9.84 29.05
CA TYR A 315 -4.13 8.60 28.95
C TYR A 315 -4.47 7.81 27.67
N THR A 316 -5.51 8.21 26.95
CA THR A 316 -6.07 7.47 25.81
C THR A 316 -6.33 8.41 24.64
N TYR A 317 -6.55 7.86 23.45
CA TYR A 317 -7.08 8.62 22.32
C TYR A 317 -8.01 7.73 21.50
N LEU A 318 -9.23 8.24 21.25
CA LEU A 318 -10.17 7.64 20.32
C LEU A 318 -10.72 8.73 19.39
N GLY A 319 -10.54 8.51 18.10
CA GLY A 319 -11.09 9.34 17.04
C GLY A 319 -11.68 8.48 15.93
N ILE A 320 -12.87 8.83 15.46
CA ILE A 320 -13.53 8.26 14.28
C ILE A 320 -13.48 9.34 13.20
N GLU A 321 -12.54 9.17 12.28
CA GLU A 321 -12.37 10.06 11.13
C GLU A 321 -13.42 9.73 10.05
N MET A 322 -14.18 10.73 9.62
CA MET A 322 -15.18 10.56 8.57
C MET A 322 -14.55 10.73 7.20
N SER A 323 -13.99 9.64 6.68
CA SER A 323 -13.45 9.59 5.32
C SER A 323 -14.19 8.54 4.48
N PRO A 324 -14.87 8.94 3.39
CA PRO A 324 -15.49 8.02 2.44
C PRO A 324 -14.49 7.00 1.89
N THR A 325 -13.23 7.40 1.71
CA THR A 325 -12.15 6.51 1.25
C THR A 325 -11.85 5.44 2.31
N LEU A 326 -11.67 5.83 3.59
CA LEU A 326 -11.44 4.85 4.66
C LEU A 326 -12.66 3.94 4.87
N PHE A 327 -13.87 4.47 4.73
CA PHE A 327 -15.10 3.69 4.79
C PHE A 327 -15.17 2.65 3.65
N ALA A 328 -14.90 3.07 2.41
CA ALA A 328 -14.88 2.18 1.25
C ALA A 328 -13.83 1.07 1.42
N ILE A 329 -12.63 1.43 1.87
CA ILE A 329 -11.56 0.47 2.19
C ILE A 329 -12.05 -0.55 3.23
N GLY A 330 -12.60 -0.08 4.35
CA GLY A 330 -13.12 -0.96 5.41
C GLY A 330 -14.29 -1.85 4.94
N TRP A 331 -15.15 -1.33 4.06
CA TRP A 331 -16.23 -2.08 3.43
C TRP A 331 -15.69 -3.25 2.61
N PHE A 332 -14.70 -3.01 1.74
CA PHE A 332 -14.09 -4.06 0.92
C PHE A 332 -13.31 -5.07 1.75
N MET A 333 -12.55 -4.64 2.76
CA MET A 333 -11.82 -5.53 3.67
C MET A 333 -12.75 -6.50 4.44
N ARG A 334 -14.05 -6.16 4.55
CA ARG A 334 -15.04 -6.81 5.42
C ARG A 334 -14.72 -6.62 6.91
N LEU A 335 -15.76 -6.69 7.74
CA LEU A 335 -15.69 -6.40 9.17
C LEU A 335 -14.62 -7.22 9.92
N ARG A 336 -14.49 -8.51 9.59
CA ARG A 336 -13.54 -9.41 10.28
C ARG A 336 -12.09 -8.95 10.11
N VAL A 337 -11.68 -8.64 8.88
CA VAL A 337 -10.30 -8.20 8.60
C VAL A 337 -10.08 -6.79 9.13
N ALA A 338 -11.07 -5.91 8.96
CA ALA A 338 -11.00 -4.55 9.51
C ALA A 338 -10.78 -4.56 11.04
N ILE A 339 -11.49 -5.41 11.79
CA ILE A 339 -11.28 -5.55 13.24
C ILE A 339 -9.87 -6.07 13.53
N LEU A 340 -9.40 -7.11 12.83
CA LEU A 340 -8.07 -7.68 13.04
C LEU A 340 -6.95 -6.63 12.84
N VAL A 341 -7.07 -5.78 11.82
CA VAL A 341 -6.10 -4.70 11.56
C VAL A 341 -6.19 -3.63 12.66
N ASN A 342 -7.38 -3.32 13.18
CA ASN A 342 -7.57 -2.30 14.23
C ASN A 342 -7.19 -2.78 15.65
N LEU A 343 -7.06 -4.09 15.89
CA LEU A 343 -6.68 -4.61 17.22
C LEU A 343 -5.35 -4.03 17.73
N GLY A 344 -4.37 -3.82 16.84
CA GLY A 344 -3.09 -3.22 17.20
C GLY A 344 -3.25 -1.80 17.74
N THR A 345 -4.12 -1.00 17.10
CA THR A 345 -4.47 0.36 17.53
C THR A 345 -5.18 0.35 18.88
N LEU A 346 -6.10 -0.60 19.11
CA LEU A 346 -6.79 -0.75 20.40
C LEU A 346 -5.83 -1.11 21.53
N VAL A 347 -4.92 -2.06 21.31
CA VAL A 347 -3.89 -2.42 22.30
C VAL A 347 -2.94 -1.26 22.56
N ALA A 348 -2.55 -0.51 21.53
CA ALA A 348 -1.72 0.68 21.69
C ALA A 348 -2.40 1.73 22.59
N TRP A 349 -3.60 2.18 22.21
CA TRP A 349 -4.25 3.32 22.85
C TRP A 349 -4.96 3.01 24.16
N PHE A 350 -5.49 1.80 24.35
CA PHE A 350 -6.28 1.45 25.53
C PHE A 350 -5.53 0.57 26.53
N TYR A 351 -4.34 0.09 26.20
CA TYR A 351 -3.53 -0.72 27.11
C TYR A 351 -2.11 -0.17 27.28
N LEU A 352 -1.34 -0.07 26.19
CA LEU A 352 0.08 0.27 26.29
C LEU A 352 0.32 1.75 26.66
N VAL A 353 -0.40 2.70 26.05
CA VAL A 353 -0.26 4.13 26.39
C VAL A 353 -0.69 4.40 27.83
N PRO A 354 -1.90 4.00 28.31
CA PRO A 354 -2.29 4.22 29.70
C PRO A 354 -1.34 3.58 30.69
N LEU A 355 -0.85 2.36 30.40
CA LEU A 355 0.12 1.68 31.25
C LEU A 355 1.45 2.43 31.33
N ALA A 356 1.96 2.92 30.21
CA ALA A 356 3.22 3.66 30.16
C ALA A 356 3.13 5.01 30.88
N VAL A 357 2.04 5.76 30.67
CA VAL A 357 1.80 7.03 31.40
C VAL A 357 1.57 6.77 32.88
N GLY A 358 0.78 5.75 33.24
CA GLY A 358 0.50 5.39 34.64
C GLY A 358 1.71 4.87 35.42
N LEU A 359 2.68 4.25 34.74
CA LEU A 359 3.94 3.79 35.33
C LEU A 359 5.08 4.82 35.25
N ASP A 360 4.83 5.99 34.66
CA ASP A 360 5.81 7.05 34.46
C ASP A 360 7.10 6.54 33.78
N VAL A 361 6.92 5.75 32.71
CA VAL A 361 8.02 5.10 32.00
C VAL A 361 8.92 6.14 31.32
N PRO A 362 10.25 6.13 31.52
CA PRO A 362 11.13 7.09 30.87
C PRO A 362 11.15 6.88 29.36
N VAL A 363 10.99 7.96 28.60
CA VAL A 363 11.03 7.96 27.13
C VAL A 363 12.21 8.78 26.61
N TYR A 364 12.78 8.33 25.50
CA TYR A 364 13.91 9.00 24.85
C TYR A 364 13.44 10.26 24.11
N ASP A 365 14.11 11.38 24.35
CA ASP A 365 13.96 12.58 23.55
C ASP A 365 15.17 12.73 22.62
N ALA A 366 14.91 12.70 21.31
CA ALA A 366 15.97 12.73 20.30
C ALA A 366 16.68 14.09 20.19
N ASN A 367 15.97 15.18 20.49
CA ASN A 367 16.53 16.53 20.43
C ASN A 367 17.53 16.75 21.58
N LEU A 368 17.14 16.32 22.78
CA LEU A 368 17.97 16.44 23.99
C LEU A 368 18.95 15.27 24.17
N GLY A 369 18.78 14.19 23.43
CA GLY A 369 19.65 13.01 23.46
C GLY A 369 19.61 12.23 24.77
N ALA A 370 18.55 12.38 25.57
CA ALA A 370 18.43 11.81 26.91
C ALA A 370 17.04 11.23 27.17
N TYR A 371 16.94 10.39 28.22
CA TYR A 371 15.68 9.83 28.68
C TYR A 371 15.08 10.72 29.77
N PHE A 372 13.79 11.05 29.63
CA PHE A 372 13.02 11.85 30.58
C PHE A 372 11.77 11.10 31.02
N LYS A 373 11.32 11.35 32.25
CA LYS A 373 10.06 10.77 32.75
C LYS A 373 8.87 11.48 32.14
N LEU A 374 7.71 10.82 32.13
CA LEU A 374 6.50 11.37 31.54
C LEU A 374 5.89 12.47 32.40
N SER A 375 6.10 12.40 33.72
CA SER A 375 5.82 13.50 34.64
C SER A 375 6.57 14.78 34.25
N ASP A 376 7.82 14.65 33.78
CA ASP A 376 8.65 15.79 33.38
C ASP A 376 8.12 16.40 32.07
N PHE A 377 7.57 15.58 31.16
CA PHE A 377 6.90 16.10 29.97
C PHE A 377 5.60 16.85 30.29
N GLY A 378 4.84 16.38 31.27
CA GLY A 378 3.55 16.96 31.64
C GLY A 378 3.64 18.25 32.46
N ASN A 379 4.80 18.57 33.03
CA ASN A 379 4.99 19.75 33.88
C ASN A 379 5.47 20.98 33.06
N PRO A 380 4.71 22.09 33.03
CA PRO A 380 5.11 23.32 32.33
C PRO A 380 6.44 23.93 32.78
N GLU A 381 6.91 23.60 33.99
CA GLU A 381 8.15 24.14 34.58
C GLU A 381 9.41 23.36 34.20
N THR A 382 9.27 22.19 33.59
CA THR A 382 10.39 21.32 33.19
C THR A 382 10.67 21.38 31.69
N VAL A 383 11.91 21.10 31.31
CA VAL A 383 12.33 20.96 29.92
C VAL A 383 12.77 19.51 29.71
N PRO A 384 12.14 18.75 28.81
CA PRO A 384 11.12 19.14 27.82
C PRO A 384 9.68 19.18 28.38
N TYR A 385 8.82 20.07 27.85
CA TYR A 385 7.38 20.16 28.18
C TYR A 385 6.49 19.89 26.95
N THR A 386 5.41 19.13 27.16
CA THR A 386 4.30 19.00 26.21
C THR A 386 2.99 18.70 26.93
N PRO A 387 1.88 19.40 26.60
CA PRO A 387 0.56 19.07 27.15
C PRO A 387 0.00 17.75 26.60
N TYR A 388 0.64 17.13 25.60
CA TYR A 388 0.18 15.91 24.93
C TYR A 388 1.03 14.69 25.31
N VAL A 389 1.10 14.37 26.61
CA VAL A 389 1.93 13.28 27.15
C VAL A 389 1.59 11.93 26.49
N GLN A 390 0.32 11.64 26.26
CA GLN A 390 -0.15 10.43 25.56
C GLN A 390 0.38 10.34 24.12
N MET A 391 0.42 11.46 23.39
CA MET A 391 0.96 11.50 22.04
C MET A 391 2.47 11.33 22.04
N LYS A 392 3.16 11.90 23.04
CA LYS A 392 4.61 11.73 23.20
C LYS A 392 4.94 10.25 23.39
N VAL A 393 4.33 9.58 24.36
CA VAL A 393 4.49 8.13 24.62
C VAL A 393 4.20 7.30 23.38
N TYR A 394 3.08 7.59 22.71
CA TYR A 394 2.69 6.88 21.50
C TYR A 394 3.80 6.98 20.43
N SER A 395 4.31 8.20 20.20
CA SER A 395 5.30 8.48 19.16
C SER A 395 6.70 7.92 19.44
N THR A 396 7.15 7.88 20.70
CA THR A 396 8.53 7.53 21.07
C THR A 396 8.69 6.09 21.56
N LEU A 397 7.71 5.56 22.29
CA LEU A 397 7.78 4.22 22.88
C LEU A 397 6.90 3.22 22.13
N ILE A 398 5.61 3.53 21.97
CA ILE A 398 4.64 2.55 21.44
C ILE A 398 4.89 2.25 19.97
N ARG A 399 5.27 3.26 19.17
CA ARG A 399 5.70 3.04 17.78
C ARG A 399 6.93 2.11 17.69
N VAL A 400 7.88 2.19 18.63
CA VAL A 400 9.04 1.29 18.68
C VAL A 400 8.63 -0.14 19.01
N ILE A 401 7.70 -0.32 19.96
CA ILE A 401 7.11 -1.64 20.25
C ILE A 401 6.39 -2.18 19.02
N ALA A 402 5.63 -1.35 18.31
CA ALA A 402 4.93 -1.73 17.08
C ALA A 402 5.91 -2.15 15.97
N ILE A 403 7.04 -1.45 15.81
CA ILE A 403 8.13 -1.85 14.90
C ILE A 403 8.66 -3.24 15.27
N GLY A 404 8.87 -3.52 16.56
CA GLY A 404 9.26 -4.85 17.04
C GLY A 404 8.22 -5.93 16.73
N ALA A 405 6.93 -5.61 16.87
CA ALA A 405 5.84 -6.52 16.51
C ALA A 405 5.76 -6.79 15.00
N ILE A 406 6.01 -5.77 14.16
CA ILE A 406 6.10 -5.91 12.70
C ILE A 406 7.27 -6.83 12.32
N LEU A 407 8.46 -6.62 12.91
CA LEU A 407 9.62 -7.48 12.71
C LEU A 407 9.33 -8.93 13.10
N GLY A 408 8.80 -9.15 14.31
CA GLY A 408 8.46 -10.47 14.82
C GLY A 408 7.41 -11.19 13.96
N GLY A 409 6.36 -10.46 13.54
CA GLY A 409 5.34 -10.96 12.62
C GLY A 409 5.91 -11.31 11.25
N GLY A 410 6.82 -10.49 10.70
CA GLY A 410 7.51 -10.74 9.44
C GLY A 410 8.37 -12.00 9.48
N PHE A 411 9.22 -12.17 10.50
CA PHE A 411 10.04 -13.37 10.68
C PHE A 411 9.19 -14.62 10.88
N LEU A 412 8.11 -14.54 11.69
CA LEU A 412 7.18 -15.65 11.86
C LEU A 412 6.45 -16.00 10.55
N GLY A 413 6.10 -15.00 9.75
CA GLY A 413 5.55 -15.17 8.41
C GLY A 413 6.51 -15.92 7.50
N LEU A 414 7.78 -15.51 7.46
CA LEU A 414 8.83 -16.21 6.70
C LEU A 414 9.00 -17.66 7.16
N ALA A 415 9.03 -17.90 8.47
CA ALA A 415 9.13 -19.25 9.03
C ALA A 415 7.95 -20.14 8.63
N LYS A 416 6.72 -19.58 8.59
CA LYS A 416 5.53 -20.30 8.11
C LYS A 416 5.55 -20.56 6.60
N MET A 417 6.19 -19.69 5.82
CA MET A 417 6.31 -19.80 4.37
C MET A 417 7.47 -20.69 3.92
N ALA A 418 8.38 -21.08 4.84
CA ALA A 418 9.53 -21.93 4.53
C ALA A 418 9.18 -23.21 3.73
N PRO A 419 8.09 -23.97 4.02
CA PRO A 419 7.73 -25.14 3.23
C PRO A 419 7.37 -24.81 1.78
N THR A 420 6.70 -23.67 1.56
CA THR A 420 6.30 -23.19 0.23
C THR A 420 7.54 -22.81 -0.58
N PHE A 421 8.50 -22.12 0.01
CA PHE A 421 9.77 -21.80 -0.66
C PHE A 421 10.54 -23.05 -1.06
N VAL A 422 10.62 -24.08 -0.20
CA VAL A 422 11.32 -25.34 -0.53
C VAL A 422 10.71 -26.01 -1.77
N ASN A 423 9.38 -26.06 -1.87
CA ASN A 423 8.72 -26.64 -3.05
C ASN A 423 9.04 -25.83 -4.32
N ILE A 424 8.93 -24.51 -4.24
CA ILE A 424 9.20 -23.61 -5.37
C ILE A 424 10.64 -23.70 -5.85
N PHE A 425 11.62 -23.74 -4.93
CA PHE A 425 13.01 -23.93 -5.32
C PHE A 425 13.23 -25.31 -5.99
N GLY A 426 12.44 -26.31 -5.61
CA GLY A 426 12.37 -27.60 -6.29
C GLY A 426 11.82 -27.46 -7.71
N ASP A 427 10.70 -26.77 -7.88
CA ASP A 427 10.02 -26.59 -9.17
C ASP A 427 10.86 -25.76 -10.15
N ILE A 428 11.46 -24.66 -9.68
CA ILE A 428 12.42 -23.87 -10.47
C ILE A 428 13.56 -24.79 -10.94
N LYS A 429 14.14 -25.59 -10.04
CA LYS A 429 15.23 -26.52 -10.39
C LYS A 429 14.81 -27.57 -11.42
N ASN A 430 13.55 -28.01 -11.42
CA ASN A 430 13.02 -28.96 -12.39
C ASN A 430 12.72 -28.31 -13.74
N ALA A 431 12.15 -27.10 -13.74
CA ALA A 431 11.95 -26.30 -14.96
C ALA A 431 13.29 -26.04 -15.69
N PHE A 432 14.37 -25.80 -14.94
CA PHE A 432 15.72 -25.67 -15.50
C PHE A 432 16.28 -26.95 -16.14
N LYS A 433 15.71 -28.12 -15.85
CA LYS A 433 16.11 -29.39 -16.47
C LYS A 433 15.36 -29.69 -17.76
N GLY A 434 14.47 -28.80 -18.22
CA GLY A 434 13.83 -28.88 -19.53
C GLY A 434 12.51 -29.64 -19.57
N GLU A 435 11.86 -29.88 -18.43
CA GLU A 435 10.43 -30.22 -18.42
C GLU A 435 9.66 -28.95 -18.81
N GLN A 436 9.38 -28.80 -20.11
CA GLN A 436 8.55 -27.71 -20.62
C GLN A 436 7.16 -27.81 -19.99
N GLY A 437 6.85 -26.90 -19.05
CA GLY A 437 5.48 -26.66 -18.63
C GLY A 437 4.65 -26.17 -19.82
N ALA A 438 3.33 -26.14 -19.66
CA ALA A 438 2.37 -25.63 -20.65
C ALA A 438 2.45 -24.10 -20.91
N GLU A 439 3.65 -23.50 -20.77
CA GLU A 439 3.90 -22.07 -20.93
C GLU A 439 3.83 -21.63 -22.40
N TYR A 440 4.31 -22.50 -23.30
CA TYR A 440 4.31 -22.29 -24.74
C TYR A 440 3.43 -23.34 -25.41
N MET A 441 2.45 -22.88 -26.19
CA MET A 441 1.63 -23.74 -27.02
C MET A 441 2.15 -23.73 -28.44
N GLU A 442 2.48 -24.92 -28.94
CA GLU A 442 2.90 -25.10 -30.33
C GLU A 442 1.83 -24.48 -31.26
N GLU A 443 2.29 -23.74 -32.27
CA GLU A 443 1.46 -22.97 -33.22
C GLU A 443 0.69 -21.74 -32.69
N LYS A 444 0.41 -21.63 -31.39
CA LYS A 444 -0.34 -20.49 -30.80
C LYS A 444 0.53 -19.44 -30.11
N GLY A 445 1.68 -19.83 -29.54
CA GLY A 445 2.62 -18.94 -28.85
C GLY A 445 2.58 -19.05 -27.32
N TRP A 446 3.06 -18.01 -26.63
CA TRP A 446 3.14 -17.98 -25.17
C TRP A 446 1.77 -17.76 -24.51
N TYR A 447 1.38 -18.68 -23.64
CA TYR A 447 0.25 -18.52 -22.72
C TYR A 447 0.69 -17.77 -21.45
N GLU A 448 1.84 -18.17 -20.91
CA GLU A 448 2.44 -17.61 -19.69
C GLU A 448 3.88 -17.12 -19.96
N TRP A 449 4.38 -16.24 -19.09
CA TRP A 449 5.75 -15.75 -19.21
C TRP A 449 6.77 -16.85 -18.89
N PRO A 450 7.84 -17.01 -19.68
CA PRO A 450 8.73 -18.15 -19.50
C PRO A 450 9.48 -18.12 -18.16
N LEU A 451 9.40 -19.19 -17.37
CA LEU A 451 10.03 -19.24 -16.04
C LEU A 451 11.57 -19.19 -16.12
N TYR A 452 12.18 -19.65 -17.23
CA TYR A 452 13.64 -19.59 -17.39
C TYR A 452 14.18 -18.16 -17.57
N HIS A 453 13.33 -17.18 -17.93
CA HIS A 453 13.73 -15.77 -17.98
C HIS A 453 13.99 -15.19 -16.58
N LEU A 454 13.35 -15.72 -15.54
CA LEU A 454 13.41 -15.14 -14.19
C LEU A 454 14.85 -15.01 -13.67
N PRO A 455 15.71 -16.05 -13.63
CA PRO A 455 17.09 -15.88 -13.16
C PRO A 455 17.94 -14.95 -14.03
N ILE A 456 17.65 -14.86 -15.33
CA ILE A 456 18.31 -13.90 -16.21
C ILE A 456 18.00 -12.48 -15.74
N PHE A 457 16.74 -12.17 -15.45
CA PHE A 457 16.33 -10.87 -14.89
C PHE A 457 16.93 -10.60 -13.51
N ILE A 458 17.04 -11.61 -12.63
CA ILE A 458 17.69 -11.48 -11.32
C ILE A 458 19.16 -11.08 -11.50
N VAL A 459 19.88 -11.75 -12.40
CA VAL A 459 21.29 -11.46 -12.68
C VAL A 459 21.45 -10.06 -13.28
N ILE A 460 20.63 -9.70 -14.27
CA ILE A 460 20.65 -8.37 -14.88
C ILE A 460 20.37 -7.29 -13.82
N SER A 461 19.34 -7.48 -13.00
CA SER A 461 18.97 -6.51 -11.97
C SER A 461 20.05 -6.38 -10.90
N PHE A 462 20.70 -7.49 -10.50
CA PHE A 462 21.82 -7.48 -9.58
C PHE A 462 22.99 -6.63 -10.11
N PHE A 463 23.42 -6.86 -11.35
CA PHE A 463 24.51 -6.09 -11.94
C PHE A 463 24.11 -4.64 -12.20
N ALA A 464 22.88 -4.39 -12.65
CA ALA A 464 22.39 -3.04 -12.89
C ALA A 464 22.28 -2.21 -11.61
N MET A 465 21.72 -2.78 -10.53
CA MET A 465 21.66 -2.12 -9.22
C MET A 465 23.06 -1.88 -8.64
N SER A 466 23.96 -2.87 -8.73
CA SER A 466 25.34 -2.71 -8.24
C SER A 466 26.09 -1.62 -9.01
N PHE A 467 25.91 -1.59 -10.33
CA PHE A 467 26.51 -0.59 -11.21
C PHE A 467 25.97 0.81 -10.93
N ILE A 468 24.65 0.98 -10.83
CA ILE A 468 24.05 2.31 -10.68
C ILE A 468 24.37 2.96 -9.34
N PHE A 469 24.41 2.18 -8.25
CA PHE A 469 24.84 2.69 -6.95
C PHE A 469 26.33 3.06 -6.93
N THR A 470 27.16 2.30 -7.64
CA THR A 470 28.59 2.61 -7.75
C THR A 470 28.85 3.88 -8.56
N VAL A 471 28.17 4.04 -9.71
CA VAL A 471 28.23 5.28 -10.52
C VAL A 471 27.61 6.45 -9.77
N GLY A 472 26.58 6.17 -8.98
CA GLY A 472 25.93 7.11 -8.07
C GLY A 472 26.72 7.40 -6.80
N GLY A 473 28.04 7.22 -6.78
CA GLY A 473 28.92 7.71 -5.70
C GLY A 473 29.10 6.79 -4.51
N PHE A 474 28.40 5.66 -4.41
CA PHE A 474 28.60 4.71 -3.31
C PHE A 474 29.75 3.73 -3.57
N PRO A 475 30.49 3.28 -2.54
CA PRO A 475 31.55 2.30 -2.74
C PRO A 475 31.02 0.96 -3.31
N LEU A 476 31.84 0.29 -4.11
CA LEU A 476 31.43 -0.92 -4.85
C LEU A 476 30.95 -2.06 -3.94
N ILE A 477 31.67 -2.32 -2.83
CA ILE A 477 31.34 -3.43 -1.92
C ILE A 477 29.96 -3.23 -1.28
N PRO A 478 29.66 -2.07 -0.65
CA PRO A 478 28.30 -1.70 -0.24
C PRO A 478 27.24 -1.86 -1.34
N SER A 479 27.52 -1.41 -2.56
CA SER A 479 26.58 -1.51 -3.69
C SER A 479 26.26 -2.96 -4.07
N LEU A 480 27.25 -3.85 -4.04
CA LEU A 480 27.05 -5.29 -4.29
C LEU A 480 26.23 -5.94 -3.17
N LEU A 481 26.59 -5.67 -1.91
CA LEU A 481 25.85 -6.19 -0.75
C LEU A 481 24.41 -5.69 -0.73
N PHE A 482 24.22 -4.41 -1.03
CA PHE A 482 22.91 -3.80 -1.20
C PHE A 482 22.07 -4.58 -2.22
N ALA A 483 22.59 -4.81 -3.43
CA ALA A 483 21.83 -5.47 -4.50
C ALA A 483 21.47 -6.92 -4.13
N ILE A 484 22.36 -7.63 -3.43
CA ILE A 484 22.08 -8.98 -2.88
C ILE A 484 20.95 -8.91 -1.87
N ILE A 485 21.05 -8.01 -0.88
CA ILE A 485 20.09 -7.93 0.22
C ILE A 485 18.72 -7.52 -0.30
N VAL A 486 18.64 -6.47 -1.12
CA VAL A 486 17.38 -6.01 -1.69
C VAL A 486 16.77 -7.08 -2.59
N GLY A 487 17.56 -7.75 -3.44
CA GLY A 487 17.07 -8.84 -4.29
C GLY A 487 16.51 -10.02 -3.48
N VAL A 488 17.26 -10.50 -2.48
CA VAL A 488 16.83 -11.61 -1.61
C VAL A 488 15.62 -11.21 -0.76
N ALA A 489 15.64 -10.02 -0.16
CA ALA A 489 14.54 -9.51 0.65
C ALA A 489 13.28 -9.38 -0.19
N THR A 490 13.38 -8.85 -1.41
CA THR A 490 12.23 -8.68 -2.32
C THR A 490 11.60 -10.03 -2.65
N PHE A 491 12.41 -11.06 -2.94
CA PHE A 491 11.89 -12.40 -3.18
C PHE A 491 11.16 -13.00 -1.95
N LEU A 492 11.83 -12.98 -0.79
CA LEU A 492 11.31 -13.60 0.43
C LEU A 492 10.09 -12.86 1.00
N LEU A 493 10.14 -11.53 1.03
CA LEU A 493 9.07 -10.69 1.58
C LEU A 493 7.97 -10.41 0.55
N GLY A 494 8.26 -10.47 -0.75
CA GLY A 494 7.26 -10.35 -1.82
C GLY A 494 6.20 -11.43 -1.73
N ALA A 495 6.60 -12.66 -1.41
CA ALA A 495 5.67 -13.75 -1.17
C ALA A 495 4.67 -13.45 -0.03
N ILE A 496 5.16 -12.85 1.06
CA ILE A 496 4.32 -12.43 2.19
C ILE A 496 3.41 -11.28 1.76
N ALA A 497 3.95 -10.30 1.04
CA ALA A 497 3.18 -9.15 0.56
C ALA A 497 2.01 -9.58 -0.32
N VAL A 498 2.24 -10.47 -1.29
CA VAL A 498 1.18 -11.02 -2.15
C VAL A 498 0.13 -11.77 -1.34
N ARG A 499 0.55 -12.61 -0.39
CA ARG A 499 -0.38 -13.34 0.46
C ARG A 499 -1.23 -12.40 1.31
N VAL A 500 -0.63 -11.40 1.96
CA VAL A 500 -1.36 -10.43 2.78
C VAL A 500 -2.27 -9.56 1.91
N MET A 501 -1.80 -9.12 0.74
CA MET A 501 -2.62 -8.42 -0.26
C MET A 501 -3.84 -9.25 -0.64
N GLY A 502 -3.66 -10.55 -0.91
CA GLY A 502 -4.79 -11.40 -1.28
C GLY A 502 -5.70 -11.80 -0.11
N GLU A 503 -5.23 -11.82 1.14
CA GLU A 503 -6.07 -12.09 2.31
C GLU A 503 -6.84 -10.84 2.77
N THR A 504 -6.25 -9.64 2.63
CA THR A 504 -6.77 -8.40 3.23
C THR A 504 -7.23 -7.35 2.23
N GLY A 505 -6.83 -7.45 0.97
CA GLY A 505 -7.10 -6.44 -0.07
C GLY A 505 -6.14 -5.24 -0.03
N ILE A 506 -5.23 -5.18 0.94
CA ILE A 506 -4.25 -4.11 1.11
C ILE A 506 -2.86 -4.69 1.37
N GLU A 507 -1.87 -4.16 0.67
CA GLU A 507 -0.48 -4.55 0.87
C GLU A 507 0.18 -3.77 2.03
N PRO A 508 0.87 -4.44 2.98
CA PRO A 508 1.57 -3.78 4.07
C PRO A 508 2.97 -3.29 3.63
N VAL A 509 3.05 -2.52 2.54
CA VAL A 509 4.33 -2.10 1.93
C VAL A 509 5.22 -1.38 2.93
N SER A 510 4.65 -0.45 3.71
CA SER A 510 5.39 0.29 4.74
C SER A 510 5.94 -0.64 5.82
N GLY A 511 5.14 -1.58 6.31
CA GLY A 511 5.53 -2.54 7.34
C GLY A 511 6.67 -3.44 6.91
N THR A 512 6.61 -4.03 5.71
CA THR A 512 7.71 -4.88 5.20
C THR A 512 8.95 -4.04 4.85
N SER A 513 8.76 -2.80 4.39
CA SER A 513 9.85 -1.86 4.12
C SER A 513 10.62 -1.50 5.39
N PHE A 514 9.94 -1.36 6.54
CA PHE A 514 10.62 -1.14 7.83
C PHE A 514 11.57 -2.29 8.19
N ILE A 515 11.21 -3.54 7.89
CA ILE A 515 12.07 -4.71 8.14
C ILE A 515 13.38 -4.58 7.36
N VAL A 516 13.28 -4.21 6.09
CA VAL A 516 14.44 -4.03 5.21
C VAL A 516 15.26 -2.80 5.61
N LEU A 517 14.60 -1.69 5.93
CA LEU A 517 15.27 -0.49 6.42
C LEU A 517 16.14 -0.79 7.65
N LEU A 518 15.59 -1.49 8.63
CA LEU A 518 16.33 -1.85 9.84
C LEU A 518 17.46 -2.84 9.55
N GLY A 519 17.25 -3.77 8.62
CA GLY A 519 18.32 -4.67 8.15
C GLY A 519 19.46 -3.92 7.46
N LEU A 520 19.15 -3.00 6.55
CA LEU A 520 20.13 -2.20 5.82
C LEU A 520 20.86 -1.22 6.73
N LEU A 521 20.13 -0.48 7.58
CA LEU A 521 20.75 0.42 8.56
C LEU A 521 21.59 -0.37 9.57
N GLY A 522 21.08 -1.51 10.05
CA GLY A 522 21.82 -2.41 10.93
C GLY A 522 23.13 -2.88 10.31
N LEU A 523 23.13 -3.23 9.03
CA LEU A 523 24.36 -3.63 8.33
C LEU A 523 25.32 -2.44 8.12
N PHE A 524 24.84 -1.39 7.46
CA PHE A 524 25.71 -0.31 7.00
C PHE A 524 26.18 0.61 8.11
N LEU A 525 25.40 0.83 9.17
CA LEU A 525 25.86 1.62 10.32
C LEU A 525 26.88 0.86 11.19
N ASN A 526 26.69 -0.45 11.41
CA ASN A 526 27.61 -1.23 12.25
C ASN A 526 28.92 -1.56 11.54
N LEU A 527 28.90 -1.74 10.21
CA LEU A 527 30.09 -2.04 9.41
C LEU A 527 30.62 -0.84 8.62
N ARG A 528 30.19 0.38 8.96
CA ARG A 528 30.54 1.61 8.23
C ARG A 528 32.05 1.79 8.07
N ASP A 529 32.81 1.56 9.15
CA ASP A 529 34.26 1.77 9.16
C ASP A 529 34.98 0.69 8.31
N THR A 530 34.42 -0.53 8.24
CA THR A 530 34.92 -1.61 7.38
C THR A 530 34.66 -1.32 5.90
N PHE A 531 33.54 -0.68 5.59
CA PHE A 531 33.14 -0.37 4.23
C PHE A 531 33.58 1.01 3.74
N GLY A 532 34.24 1.81 4.59
CA GLY A 532 34.64 3.18 4.27
C GLY A 532 33.45 4.12 4.07
N LEU A 533 32.33 3.86 4.74
CA LEU A 533 31.12 4.68 4.66
C LEU A 533 31.09 5.74 5.77
N THR A 534 30.70 6.95 5.41
CA THR A 534 30.26 7.96 6.38
C THR A 534 28.92 7.57 6.99
N LYS A 535 28.58 8.18 8.13
CA LYS A 535 27.26 7.98 8.77
C LYS A 535 26.12 8.37 7.84
N GLU A 536 26.28 9.46 7.10
CA GLU A 536 25.31 9.98 6.15
C GLU A 536 25.12 9.01 4.97
N GLU A 537 26.20 8.52 4.35
CA GLU A 537 26.10 7.54 3.26
C GLU A 537 25.43 6.24 3.70
N ALA A 538 25.73 5.76 4.91
CA ALA A 538 25.07 4.56 5.45
C ALA A 538 23.56 4.76 5.65
N ILE A 539 23.14 5.94 6.10
CA ILE A 539 21.71 6.30 6.24
C ILE A 539 21.05 6.40 4.86
N LEU A 540 21.69 7.07 3.90
CA LEU A 540 21.20 7.22 2.54
C LEU A 540 21.07 5.86 1.82
N LEU A 541 22.05 4.96 1.95
CA LEU A 541 21.96 3.59 1.42
C LEU A 541 20.75 2.84 2.00
N GLY A 542 20.50 2.97 3.30
CA GLY A 542 19.35 2.36 3.95
C GLY A 542 18.02 2.91 3.44
N LEU A 543 17.90 4.25 3.33
CA LEU A 543 16.68 4.91 2.88
C LEU A 543 16.39 4.65 1.40
N VAL A 544 17.39 4.82 0.52
CA VAL A 544 17.23 4.54 -0.92
C VAL A 544 16.98 3.05 -1.16
N GLY A 545 17.63 2.15 -0.42
CA GLY A 545 17.35 0.71 -0.51
C GLY A 545 15.96 0.32 -0.13
N THR A 546 15.43 1.01 0.87
CA THR A 546 14.05 0.84 1.28
C THR A 546 13.08 1.38 0.22
N THR A 547 13.44 2.46 -0.51
CA THR A 547 12.70 2.92 -1.70
C THR A 547 12.60 1.80 -2.73
N VAL A 548 13.75 1.27 -3.15
CA VAL A 548 13.88 0.28 -4.22
C VAL A 548 13.11 -0.99 -3.86
N PHE A 549 13.26 -1.44 -2.61
CA PHE A 549 12.50 -2.56 -2.07
C PHE A 549 10.99 -2.27 -2.03
N GLY A 550 10.58 -1.10 -1.53
CA GLY A 550 9.17 -0.71 -1.43
C GLY A 550 8.46 -0.69 -2.78
N SER A 551 9.13 -0.18 -3.83
CA SER A 551 8.63 -0.23 -5.21
C SER A 551 8.47 -1.67 -5.72
N ALA A 552 9.45 -2.54 -5.45
CA ALA A 552 9.37 -3.94 -5.87
C ALA A 552 8.25 -4.72 -5.18
N ILE A 553 8.08 -4.49 -3.88
CA ILE A 553 7.03 -5.14 -3.09
C ILE A 553 5.65 -4.65 -3.53
N SER A 554 5.48 -3.35 -3.73
CA SER A 554 4.21 -2.78 -4.20
C SER A 554 3.79 -3.35 -5.57
N MET A 555 4.77 -3.51 -6.46
CA MET A 555 4.58 -4.21 -7.72
C MET A 555 4.19 -5.67 -7.53
N SER A 556 4.92 -6.44 -6.72
CA SER A 556 4.62 -7.87 -6.52
C SER A 556 3.21 -8.10 -5.97
N GLY A 557 2.79 -7.29 -4.97
CA GLY A 557 1.49 -7.41 -4.32
C GLY A 557 0.36 -7.04 -5.26
N THR A 558 0.43 -5.89 -5.94
CA THR A 558 -0.69 -5.38 -6.73
C THR A 558 -0.93 -6.18 -8.02
N VAL A 559 0.14 -6.71 -8.64
CA VAL A 559 0.04 -7.52 -9.86
C VAL A 559 -0.85 -8.75 -9.68
N VAL A 560 -0.96 -9.30 -8.46
CA VAL A 560 -1.86 -10.42 -8.15
C VAL A 560 -3.31 -10.14 -8.54
N GLY A 561 -3.77 -8.88 -8.38
CA GLY A 561 -5.13 -8.46 -8.67
C GLY A 561 -5.39 -8.42 -10.17
N ASP A 562 -4.42 -7.96 -10.97
CA ASP A 562 -4.53 -7.92 -12.42
C ASP A 562 -4.66 -9.33 -13.01
N TYR A 563 -3.88 -10.28 -12.50
CA TYR A 563 -3.96 -11.68 -12.93
C TYR A 563 -5.21 -12.38 -12.41
N LYS A 564 -5.69 -12.00 -11.22
CA LYS A 564 -6.97 -12.54 -10.74
C LYS A 564 -8.09 -12.10 -11.66
N ASN A 565 -8.18 -10.81 -12.00
CA ASN A 565 -9.17 -10.33 -12.97
C ASN A 565 -9.01 -11.04 -14.31
N SER A 566 -7.77 -11.25 -14.78
CA SER A 566 -7.50 -11.90 -16.05
C SER A 566 -8.03 -13.35 -16.12
N LEU A 567 -7.95 -14.09 -15.01
CA LEU A 567 -8.46 -15.46 -14.89
C LEU A 567 -9.97 -15.53 -15.17
N TYR A 568 -10.74 -14.56 -14.66
CA TYR A 568 -12.20 -14.52 -14.78
C TYR A 568 -12.71 -13.88 -16.08
N ILE A 569 -11.84 -13.38 -16.95
CA ILE A 569 -12.22 -12.79 -18.25
C ILE A 569 -11.52 -13.41 -19.46
N GLY A 570 -10.75 -14.49 -19.26
CA GLY A 570 -10.09 -15.21 -20.35
C GLY A 570 -8.81 -14.55 -20.89
N ASN A 571 -8.17 -13.69 -20.09
CA ASN A 571 -6.95 -13.02 -20.53
C ASN A 571 -5.70 -13.89 -20.30
N ARG A 572 -4.78 -13.87 -21.27
CA ARG A 572 -3.51 -14.58 -21.15
C ARG A 572 -2.62 -13.93 -20.08
N PRO A 573 -2.11 -14.70 -19.09
CA PRO A 573 -1.14 -14.21 -18.10
C PRO A 573 0.07 -13.50 -18.74
N TYR A 574 0.50 -13.97 -19.91
CA TYR A 574 1.57 -13.35 -20.69
C TYR A 574 1.29 -11.88 -21.05
N HIS A 575 0.07 -11.54 -21.48
CA HIS A 575 -0.28 -10.15 -21.82
C HIS A 575 -0.33 -9.25 -20.59
N ILE A 576 -0.79 -9.78 -19.46
CA ILE A 576 -0.82 -9.03 -18.19
C ILE A 576 0.60 -8.74 -17.71
N SER A 577 1.48 -9.74 -17.75
CA SER A 577 2.91 -9.58 -17.44
C SER A 577 3.53 -8.48 -18.30
N LYS A 578 3.30 -8.55 -19.61
CA LYS A 578 3.85 -7.62 -20.59
C LYS A 578 3.34 -6.19 -20.39
N GLY A 579 2.05 -6.03 -20.09
CA GLY A 579 1.45 -4.73 -19.74
C GLY A 579 2.13 -4.12 -18.52
N ASN A 580 2.20 -4.86 -17.42
CA ASN A 580 2.86 -4.44 -16.18
C ASN A 580 4.31 -3.99 -16.42
N ILE A 581 5.12 -4.82 -17.10
CA ILE A 581 6.53 -4.51 -17.39
C ILE A 581 6.66 -3.23 -18.23
N MET A 582 5.82 -3.05 -19.25
CA MET A 582 5.83 -1.85 -20.08
C MET A 582 5.48 -0.59 -19.29
N GLY A 583 4.64 -0.71 -18.25
CA GLY A 583 4.28 0.37 -17.34
C GLY A 583 5.39 0.77 -16.36
N VAL A 584 6.22 -0.19 -15.92
CA VAL A 584 7.25 0.07 -14.90
C VAL A 584 8.24 1.15 -15.31
N VAL A 585 8.69 1.17 -16.57
CA VAL A 585 9.69 2.14 -17.07
C VAL A 585 9.22 3.59 -16.97
N PRO A 586 8.05 3.98 -17.51
CA PRO A 586 7.55 5.35 -17.39
C PRO A 586 6.99 5.68 -16.00
N GLY A 587 6.75 4.66 -15.17
CA GLY A 587 6.30 4.84 -13.79
C GLY A 587 7.41 5.19 -12.81
N ALA A 588 8.57 4.56 -12.99
CA ALA A 588 9.80 4.86 -12.26
C ALA A 588 10.36 6.22 -12.70
#